data_AF-A0A0K1EB09-F1
#
_entry.id   AF-A0A0K1EB09-F1
#
_cell.length_a   1.000
_cell.length_b   1.000
_cell.length_c   1.000
_cell.angle_alpha   90.00
_cell.angle_beta   90.00
_cell.angle_gamma   90.00
#
_symmetry.space_group_name_H-M   'P 1'
#
loop_
_entity.id
_entity.type
_entity.pdbx_description
1 polymer ?
#
loop_
_entity_poly.entity_id
_entity_poly.type
_entity_poly.pdbx_seq_one_letter_code
_entity_poly.pdbx_strand_id
1 'polypeptide(L)'
;MAVQSSGEFEIIMNNIVMRLDRRLSEQPNNTLLVRSKGVMTESIQWARQGKKITPAQLKSFTDACDQIRDSFRSDTPLSDKLFDLLDFLEYRLG
;
A
#
# COMPACT_ATOMS: atom_id res chain seq x y z
N MET A 1 -9.54 10.85 1.38
CA MET A 1 -10.08 11.24 0.06
C MET A 1 -10.21 9.93 -0.69
N ALA A 2 -11.44 9.45 -0.92
CA ALA A 2 -11.63 8.12 -1.48
C ALA A 2 -10.99 8.00 -2.87
N VAL A 3 -10.22 6.93 -3.10
CA VAL A 3 -9.57 6.66 -4.38
C VAL A 3 -10.62 6.32 -5.44
N GLN A 4 -10.63 7.04 -6.56
CA GLN A 4 -11.71 6.95 -7.56
C GLN A 4 -11.32 6.19 -8.83
N SER A 5 -10.02 5.91 -9.04
CA SER A 5 -9.55 5.24 -10.25
C SER A 5 -8.27 4.42 -10.03
N SER A 6 -7.97 3.46 -10.93
CA SER A 6 -6.68 2.76 -10.94
C SER A 6 -5.48 3.71 -11.07
N GLY A 7 -5.64 4.82 -11.80
CA GLY A 7 -4.57 5.80 -11.99
C GLY A 7 -4.26 6.57 -10.71
N GLU A 8 -5.29 6.99 -9.99
CA GLU A 8 -5.14 7.64 -8.68
C GLU A 8 -4.53 6.68 -7.65
N PHE A 9 -5.02 5.44 -7.62
CA PHE A 9 -4.43 4.37 -6.81
C PHE A 9 -2.93 4.25 -7.06
N GLU A 10 -2.53 4.14 -8.32
CA GLU A 10 -1.13 4.01 -8.71
C GLU A 10 -0.28 5.22 -8.28
N ILE A 11 -0.78 6.45 -8.41
CA ILE A 11 -0.06 7.66 -7.99
C ILE A 11 0.18 7.65 -6.48
N ILE A 12 -0.85 7.34 -5.68
CA ILE A 12 -0.73 7.30 -4.22
C ILE A 12 0.24 6.18 -3.81
N MET A 13 0.11 5.01 -4.42
CA MET A 13 0.97 3.85 -4.17
C MET A 13 2.43 4.13 -4.49
N ASN A 14 2.74 4.73 -5.65
CA ASN A 14 4.11 5.09 -6.02
C ASN A 14 4.73 6.09 -5.02
N ASN A 15 3.94 7.06 -4.54
CA ASN A 15 4.40 7.98 -3.49
C ASN A 15 4.73 7.23 -2.19
N ILE A 16 3.93 6.25 -1.79
CA ILE A 16 4.20 5.42 -0.60
C ILE A 16 5.47 4.59 -0.81
N VAL A 17 5.64 3.94 -1.96
CA VAL A 17 6.83 3.16 -2.30
C VAL A 17 8.10 4.03 -2.22
N MET A 18 8.07 5.25 -2.77
CA MET A 18 9.19 6.18 -2.66
C MET A 18 9.53 6.55 -1.21
N ARG A 19 8.51 6.68 -0.35
CA ARG A 19 8.73 6.95 1.09
C ARG A 19 9.34 5.74 1.79
N LEU A 20 8.91 4.53 1.45
CA LEU A 20 9.50 3.30 1.96
C LEU A 20 10.96 3.17 1.53
N ASP A 21 11.30 3.54 0.29
CA ASP A 21 12.68 3.54 -0.18
C ASP A 21 13.59 4.47 0.63
N ARG A 22 13.11 5.68 0.93
CA ARG A 22 13.84 6.60 1.80
C ARG A 22 14.04 6.01 3.20
N ARG A 23 13.00 5.41 3.77
CA ARG A 23 13.09 4.79 5.10
C ARG A 23 14.00 3.57 5.14
N LEU A 24 13.99 2.75 4.08
CA LEU A 24 14.88 1.61 3.92
C LEU A 24 16.33 2.04 3.71
N SER A 25 16.60 3.21 3.13
CA SER A 25 17.96 3.75 3.06
C SER A 25 18.54 4.05 4.46
N GLU A 26 17.69 4.43 5.42
CA GLU A 26 18.07 4.63 6.83
C GLU A 26 18.10 3.31 7.62
N GLN A 27 17.28 2.33 7.22
CA GLN A 27 17.10 1.04 7.90
C GLN A 27 17.13 -0.13 6.90
N PRO A 28 18.29 -0.42 6.28
CA PRO A 28 18.37 -1.36 5.14
C PRO A 28 18.01 -2.80 5.50
N ASN A 29 18.14 -3.18 6.77
CA ASN A 29 17.85 -4.53 7.26
C ASN A 29 16.43 -4.67 7.84
N ASN A 30 15.56 -3.67 7.67
CA ASN A 30 14.17 -3.76 8.13
C ASN A 30 13.36 -4.65 7.17
N THR A 31 13.38 -5.95 7.45
CA THR A 31 12.73 -6.99 6.63
C THR A 31 11.22 -6.79 6.50
N LEU A 32 10.57 -6.21 7.53
CA LEU A 32 9.15 -5.87 7.49
C LEU A 32 8.89 -4.82 6.42
N LEU A 33 9.64 -3.71 6.43
CA LEU A 33 9.52 -2.65 5.42
C LEU A 33 9.82 -3.13 4.00
N VAL A 34 10.81 -4.01 3.84
CA VAL A 34 11.11 -4.64 2.53
C VAL A 34 9.90 -5.44 2.04
N ARG A 35 9.27 -6.23 2.92
CA ARG A 35 8.07 -7.00 2.59
C ARG A 35 6.89 -6.08 2.27
N SER A 36 6.63 -5.05 3.08
CA SER A 36 5.54 -4.10 2.82
C SER A 36 5.75 -3.40 1.48
N LYS A 37 6.98 -2.96 1.15
CA LYS A 37 7.31 -2.38 -0.15
C LYS A 37 7.00 -3.34 -1.31
N GLY A 38 7.35 -4.62 -1.16
CA GLY A 38 7.05 -5.66 -2.15
C GLY A 38 5.54 -5.77 -2.43
N VAL A 39 4.73 -5.91 -1.38
CA VAL A 39 3.26 -5.97 -1.49
C VAL A 39 2.70 -4.70 -2.12
N MET A 40 3.17 -3.53 -1.70
CA MET A 40 2.74 -2.26 -2.25
C MET A 40 3.02 -2.18 -3.76
N THR A 41 4.21 -2.62 -4.19
CA THR A 41 4.59 -2.65 -5.60
C THR A 41 3.74 -3.64 -6.40
N GLU A 42 3.43 -4.81 -5.83
CA GLU A 42 2.58 -5.82 -6.46
C GLU A 42 1.14 -5.33 -6.62
N SER A 43 0.62 -4.59 -5.63
CA SER A 43 -0.76 -4.06 -5.67
C SER A 43 -1.00 -3.08 -6.81
N ILE A 44 0.03 -2.35 -7.26
CA ILE A 44 -0.03 -1.52 -8.47
C ILE A 44 -0.36 -2.40 -9.69
N GLN A 45 0.23 -3.59 -9.78
CA GLN A 45 -0.05 -4.52 -10.87
C GLN A 45 -1.46 -5.09 -10.78
N TRP A 46 -1.96 -5.37 -9.57
CA TRP A 46 -3.35 -5.80 -9.38
C TRP A 46 -4.33 -4.74 -9.90
N ALA A 47 -4.10 -3.47 -9.56
CA ALA A 47 -4.94 -2.35 -10.00
C ALA A 47 -4.88 -2.12 -11.53
N ARG A 48 -3.72 -2.29 -12.15
CA ARG A 48 -3.49 -2.17 -13.60
C ARG A 48 -4.12 -3.30 -14.41
N GLN A 49 -4.02 -4.53 -13.92
CA GLN A 49 -4.56 -5.70 -14.63
C GLN A 49 -6.10 -5.74 -14.61
N GLY A 50 -6.75 -4.95 -13.76
CA GLY A 50 -8.21 -4.89 -13.66
C GLY A 50 -8.87 -6.20 -13.23
N LYS A 51 -8.08 -7.18 -12.77
CA LYS A 51 -8.58 -8.46 -12.29
C LYS A 51 -9.13 -8.31 -10.87
N LYS A 52 -10.15 -9.11 -10.54
CA LYS A 52 -10.63 -9.22 -9.16
C LYS A 52 -9.46 -9.66 -8.28
N ILE A 53 -9.31 -8.98 -7.15
CA ILE A 53 -8.31 -9.36 -6.15
C ILE A 53 -8.80 -10.59 -5.40
N THR A 54 -7.88 -11.40 -4.90
CA THR A 54 -8.22 -12.52 -4.02
C THR A 54 -8.26 -12.06 -2.56
N PRO A 55 -9.02 -12.74 -1.68
CA PRO A 55 -9.00 -12.45 -0.24
C PRO A 55 -7.59 -12.52 0.38
N ALA A 56 -6.73 -13.41 -0.15
CA ALA A 56 -5.36 -13.56 0.32
C ALA A 56 -4.47 -12.35 -0.05
N GLN A 57 -4.67 -11.77 -1.24
CA GLN A 57 -3.98 -10.55 -1.67
C GLN A 57 -4.42 -9.33 -0.86
N LEU A 58 -5.73 -9.20 -0.62
CA LEU A 58 -6.27 -8.14 0.23
C LEU A 58 -5.68 -8.23 1.64
N LYS A 59 -5.70 -9.41 2.26
CA LYS A 59 -5.10 -9.62 3.59
C LYS A 59 -3.61 -9.24 3.61
N SER A 60 -2.85 -9.65 2.59
CA SER A 60 -1.43 -9.30 2.49
C SER A 60 -1.22 -7.78 2.40
N PHE A 61 -2.11 -7.07 1.70
CA PHE A 61 -2.10 -5.62 1.61
C PHE A 61 -2.47 -4.94 2.93
N THR A 62 -3.47 -5.44 3.65
CA THR A 62 -3.83 -4.97 4.99
C THR A 62 -2.66 -5.11 5.96
N ASP A 63 -2.03 -6.29 6.02
CA ASP A 63 -0.86 -6.53 6.87
C ASP A 63 0.29 -5.56 6.53
N ALA A 64 0.50 -5.26 5.24
CA ALA A 64 1.50 -4.28 4.81
C ALA A 64 1.14 -2.85 5.22
N CYS A 65 -0.13 -2.45 5.13
CA CYS A 65 -0.59 -1.13 5.57
C CYS A 65 -0.33 -0.93 7.06
N ASP A 66 -0.63 -1.92 7.90
CA ASP A 66 -0.41 -1.82 9.34
C ASP A 66 1.08 -1.71 9.69
N GLN A 67 1.95 -2.48 9.03
CA GLN A 67 3.41 -2.38 9.18
C GLN A 67 3.95 -1.00 8.81
N ILE A 68 3.42 -0.40 7.73
CA ILE A 68 3.79 0.95 7.30
C ILE A 68 3.29 1.97 8.33
N ARG A 69 2.05 1.87 8.80
CA ARG A 69 1.50 2.76 9.83
C ARG A 69 2.34 2.72 11.10
N ASP A 70 2.77 1.56 11.56
CA ASP A 70 3.64 1.46 12.72
C ASP A 70 5.03 2.08 12.46
N SER A 71 5.59 1.88 11.26
CA SER A 71 6.89 2.44 10.88
C SER A 71 6.88 3.97 10.71
N PHE A 72 5.71 4.54 10.40
CA PHE A 72 5.46 5.96 10.21
C PHE A 72 4.39 6.48 11.18
N ARG A 73 4.39 6.02 12.44
CA ARG A 73 3.32 6.27 13.42
C ARG A 73 2.91 7.74 13.60
N SER A 74 3.81 8.68 13.36
CA SER A 74 3.54 10.12 13.46
C SER A 74 2.96 10.76 12.19
N ASP A 75 2.80 10.00 11.09
CA ASP A 75 2.29 10.50 9.82
C ASP A 75 0.81 10.16 9.65
N THR A 76 -0.04 11.05 10.17
CA THR A 76 -1.50 10.92 10.06
C THR A 76 -1.98 11.00 8.61
N PRO A 77 -1.47 11.91 7.73
CA PRO A 77 -1.90 11.92 6.31
C PRO A 77 -1.58 10.63 5.55
N LEU A 78 -0.48 9.95 5.88
CA LEU A 78 -0.15 8.65 5.30
C LEU A 78 -1.12 7.57 5.76
N SER A 79 -1.48 7.58 7.05
CA SER A 79 -2.44 6.63 7.60
C SER A 79 -3.79 6.74 6.90
N ASP A 80 -4.27 7.98 6.70
CA ASP A 80 -5.54 8.23 5.99
C ASP A 80 -5.49 7.71 4.55
N LYS A 81 -4.38 7.95 3.83
CA LYS A 81 -4.18 7.42 2.47
C LYS A 81 -4.18 5.90 2.43
N LEU A 82 -3.59 5.23 3.43
CA LEU A 82 -3.58 3.77 3.49
C LEU A 82 -4.99 3.20 3.70
N PHE A 83 -5.84 3.88 4.48
CA PHE A 83 -7.25 3.53 4.58
C PHE A 83 -8.00 3.74 3.26
N ASP A 84 -7.83 4.90 2.62
CA ASP A 84 -8.47 5.17 1.32
C ASP A 84 -8.07 4.11 0.25
N LEU A 85 -6.84 3.60 0.29
CA LEU A 85 -6.33 2.54 -0.59
C LEU A 85 -6.93 1.15 -0.27
N LEU A 86 -7.10 0.85 1.02
CA LEU A 86 -7.73 -0.39 1.49
C LEU A 86 -9.17 -0.45 1.01
N ASP A 87 -9.95 0.61 1.25
CA ASP A 87 -11.36 0.71 0.85
C ASP A 87 -11.52 0.47 -0.68
N PHE A 88 -10.62 1.02 -1.48
CA PHE A 88 -10.61 0.82 -2.93
C PHE A 88 -10.36 -0.63 -3.35
N LEU A 89 -9.43 -1.31 -2.68
CA LEU A 89 -9.15 -2.72 -2.95
C LEU A 89 -10.29 -3.62 -2.46
N GLU A 90 -10.88 -3.32 -1.30
CA GLU A 90 -12.06 -4.03 -0.78
C GLU A 90 -13.24 -3.94 -1.74
N TYR A 91 -13.49 -2.76 -2.33
CA TYR A 91 -14.52 -2.59 -3.36
C TYR A 91 -14.29 -3.50 -4.59
N ARG A 92 -13.03 -3.81 -4.94
CA ARG A 92 -12.67 -4.71 -6.05
C ARG A 92 -12.71 -6.19 -5.70
N LEU A 93 -12.93 -6.54 -4.44
CA LEU A 93 -13.20 -7.91 -4.00
C LEU A 93 -14.65 -8.32 -4.35
N GLY A 94 -15.59 -7.36 -4.36
CA GLY A 94 -16.99 -7.49 -4.80
C GLY A 94 -17.16 -7.63 -6.30
#